data_AF-A0A735MZ76-F1
#
_entry.id   AF-A0A735MZ76-F1
#
_cell.length_a   1.000
_cell.length_b   1.000
_cell.length_c   1.000
_cell.angle_alpha   90.00
_cell.angle_beta   90.00
_cell.angle_gamma   90.00
#
_symmetry.space_group_name_H-M   'P 1'
#
loop_
_entity.id
_entity.type
_entity.pdbx_description
1 polymer ?
#
loop_
_entity_poly.entity_id
_entity_poly.type
_entity_poly.pdbx_seq_one_letter_code
_entity_poly.pdbx_strand_id
1 'polypeptide(L)'
;MTRKWIKVKAVGVGDDSRAPRIAQLTDALERYNVRDAFRLAVEHDGFFGRGQIYIDVRSPSGMSAWTDPAELESRLFISDKKIPKGSLLGLRVIEPVWTYPGMYNADNPLSDDFYRPSEWYVMGKTVHASRMIDLISRPVPDMLKPAYNFGGLSLVQIAEPYVNNWLRTRDSVGDMLHSFSLNGIMTDLSQVLQGKKDPNYAKRADLFNRTRDNRGLLILDKTKEEFFQFNTPLNGLDTLQAQAQEHMFFVSAIPSVKFAGLSPTGLNASSEGEIRVFYDTIAALATRLLKKPLKKVLDI
;
A
#
# COMPACT_ATOMS: atom_id res chain seq x y z
N MET A 1 -7.12 1.59 10.55
CA MET A 1 -7.27 2.80 11.41
C MET A 1 -8.72 3.16 11.74
N THR A 2 -9.73 2.74 10.96
CA THR A 2 -11.13 3.19 11.13
C THR A 2 -12.10 2.13 11.71
N ARG A 3 -11.60 0.94 12.07
CA ARG A 3 -12.43 -0.14 12.67
C ARG A 3 -13.06 0.27 14.00
N LYS A 4 -12.26 0.84 14.91
CA LYS A 4 -12.77 1.55 16.10
C LYS A 4 -12.89 3.02 15.70
N TRP A 5 -14.10 3.56 15.76
CA TRP A 5 -14.37 4.93 15.36
C TRP A 5 -14.45 5.87 16.56
N ILE A 6 -14.50 7.18 16.29
CA ILE A 6 -14.58 8.20 17.34
C ILE A 6 -15.92 8.14 18.07
N LYS A 7 -15.91 8.55 19.34
CA LYS A 7 -17.11 8.80 20.13
C LYS A 7 -17.08 10.27 20.57
N VAL A 8 -18.11 11.01 20.20
CA VAL A 8 -18.29 12.40 20.65
C VAL A 8 -18.75 12.37 22.10
N LYS A 9 -18.08 13.13 22.97
CA LYS A 9 -18.40 13.22 24.41
C LYS A 9 -18.30 14.67 24.87
N ALA A 10 -19.12 15.05 25.84
CA ALA A 10 -18.95 16.31 26.54
C ALA A 10 -17.67 16.30 27.38
N VAL A 11 -17.00 17.44 27.47
CA VAL A 11 -15.93 17.68 28.44
C VAL A 11 -16.59 18.12 29.75
N GLY A 12 -16.40 17.34 30.82
CA GLY A 12 -17.04 17.49 32.14
C GLY A 12 -17.97 16.32 32.48
N VAL A 13 -17.87 15.81 33.71
CA VAL A 13 -18.74 14.70 34.19
C VAL A 13 -20.09 15.28 34.62
N GLY A 14 -21.19 14.76 34.09
CA GLY A 14 -22.55 15.03 34.61
C GLY A 14 -23.34 16.21 34.00
N ASP A 15 -22.92 16.76 32.85
CA ASP A 15 -23.68 17.82 32.16
C ASP A 15 -24.52 17.25 31.00
N ASP A 16 -25.71 16.73 31.34
CA ASP A 16 -26.67 16.17 30.39
C ASP A 16 -27.26 17.21 29.42
N SER A 17 -27.05 18.51 29.68
CA SER A 17 -27.54 19.60 28.80
C SER A 17 -26.94 19.55 27.39
N ARG A 18 -25.78 18.89 27.22
CA ARG A 18 -25.07 18.76 25.94
C ARG A 18 -25.43 17.49 25.17
N ALA A 19 -26.21 16.57 25.77
CA ALA A 19 -26.63 15.33 25.12
C ALA A 19 -27.32 15.54 23.76
N PRO A 20 -28.22 16.53 23.58
CA PRO A 20 -28.84 16.78 22.28
C PRO A 20 -27.84 17.20 21.20
N ARG A 21 -26.82 18.00 21.56
CA ARG A 21 -25.77 18.42 20.61
C ARG A 21 -24.87 17.26 20.22
N ILE A 22 -24.54 16.39 21.17
CA ILE A 22 -23.76 15.16 20.91
C ILE A 22 -24.51 14.23 19.96
N ALA A 23 -25.81 14.03 20.18
CA ALA A 23 -26.66 13.24 19.29
C ALA A 23 -26.67 13.84 17.87
N GLN A 24 -26.90 15.15 17.73
CA GLN A 24 -26.88 15.83 16.44
C GLN A 24 -25.55 15.66 15.68
N LEU A 25 -24.42 15.77 16.39
CA LEU A 25 -23.09 15.57 15.78
C LEU A 25 -22.88 14.12 15.37
N THR A 26 -23.33 13.17 16.19
CA THR A 26 -23.23 11.73 15.88
C THR A 26 -24.06 11.39 14.64
N ASP A 27 -25.31 11.86 14.58
CA ASP A 27 -26.18 11.69 13.41
C ASP A 27 -25.59 12.36 12.16
N ALA A 28 -24.95 13.51 12.29
CA ALA A 28 -24.29 14.20 11.17
C ALA A 28 -23.08 13.40 10.66
N LEU A 29 -22.26 12.84 11.54
CA LEU A 29 -21.12 12.00 11.17
C LEU A 29 -21.56 10.78 10.34
N GLU A 30 -22.70 10.18 10.71
CA GLU A 30 -23.30 9.07 9.95
C GLU A 30 -23.93 9.55 8.64
N ARG A 31 -24.72 10.62 8.67
CA ARG A 31 -25.39 11.20 7.49
C ARG A 31 -24.41 11.55 6.38
N TYR A 32 -23.27 12.16 6.72
CA TYR A 32 -22.23 12.53 5.75
C TYR A 32 -21.18 11.45 5.52
N ASN A 33 -21.41 10.24 6.05
CA ASN A 33 -20.54 9.08 5.89
C ASN A 33 -19.06 9.36 6.20
N VAL A 34 -18.81 10.15 7.26
CA VAL A 34 -17.47 10.67 7.58
C VAL A 34 -16.48 9.54 7.83
N ARG A 35 -16.92 8.46 8.47
CA ARG A 35 -16.09 7.29 8.74
C ARG A 35 -15.53 6.68 7.47
N ASP A 36 -16.35 6.53 6.45
CA ASP A 36 -15.97 5.86 5.22
C ASP A 36 -15.16 6.78 4.30
N ALA A 37 -15.47 8.08 4.28
CA ALA A 37 -14.62 9.08 3.62
C ALA A 37 -13.19 9.08 4.18
N PHE A 38 -13.05 9.01 5.51
CA PHE A 38 -11.74 8.93 6.16
C PHE A 38 -11.06 7.57 5.96
N ARG A 39 -11.83 6.47 5.92
CA ARG A 39 -11.28 5.14 5.58
C ARG A 39 -10.63 5.18 4.20
N LEU A 40 -11.39 5.63 3.20
CA LEU A 40 -10.92 5.68 1.82
C LEU A 40 -9.74 6.66 1.64
N ALA A 41 -9.75 7.81 2.32
CA ALA A 41 -8.62 8.74 2.27
C ALA A 41 -7.35 8.14 2.90
N VAL A 42 -7.47 7.37 3.99
CA VAL A 42 -6.32 6.64 4.57
C VAL A 42 -5.84 5.51 3.65
N GLU A 43 -6.74 4.86 2.92
CA GLU A 43 -6.37 3.86 1.89
C GLU A 43 -5.60 4.53 0.74
N HIS A 44 -6.06 5.68 0.25
CA HIS A 44 -5.33 6.48 -0.76
C HIS A 44 -3.96 6.92 -0.26
N ASP A 45 -3.83 7.34 1.00
CA ASP A 45 -2.52 7.62 1.61
C ASP A 45 -1.60 6.39 1.60
N GLY A 46 -2.15 5.20 1.84
CA GLY A 46 -1.41 3.94 1.71
C GLY A 46 -0.91 3.69 0.29
N PHE A 47 -1.78 3.85 -0.72
CA PHE A 47 -1.45 3.54 -2.12
C PHE A 47 -0.57 4.59 -2.79
N PHE A 48 -0.86 5.87 -2.54
CA PHE A 48 -0.33 6.99 -3.31
C PHE A 48 0.47 7.98 -2.45
N GLY A 49 0.54 7.78 -1.13
CA GLY A 49 1.26 8.66 -0.21
C GLY A 49 0.46 9.90 0.22
N ARG A 50 -0.77 10.08 -0.27
CA ARG A 50 -1.70 11.14 0.17
C ARG A 50 -3.14 10.65 0.09
N GLY A 51 -3.99 11.09 1.01
CA GLY A 51 -5.44 11.08 0.85
C GLY A 51 -5.97 12.50 0.85
N GLN A 52 -6.99 12.80 0.04
CA GLN A 52 -7.61 14.12 0.04
C GLN A 52 -9.12 14.02 0.13
N ILE A 53 -9.71 14.85 0.98
CA ILE A 53 -11.15 14.98 1.14
C ILE A 53 -11.56 16.41 0.79
N TYR A 54 -12.33 16.58 -0.26
CA TYR A 54 -12.98 17.82 -0.63
C TYR A 54 -14.25 18.04 0.19
N ILE A 55 -14.37 19.22 0.78
CA ILE A 55 -15.54 19.68 1.52
C ILE A 55 -16.47 20.39 0.52
N ASP A 56 -17.56 19.73 0.14
CA ASP A 56 -18.55 20.32 -0.76
C ASP A 56 -19.63 21.06 0.02
N VAL A 57 -19.71 22.36 -0.20
CA VAL A 57 -20.73 23.24 0.38
C VAL A 57 -21.56 23.88 -0.73
N ARG A 58 -22.75 24.37 -0.40
CA ARG A 58 -23.55 25.17 -1.33
C ARG A 58 -22.84 26.50 -1.65
N SER A 59 -22.80 26.84 -2.92
CA SER A 59 -22.43 28.18 -3.41
C SER A 59 -23.55 29.19 -3.11
N PRO A 60 -23.30 30.50 -3.28
CA PRO A 60 -24.35 31.52 -3.19
C PRO A 60 -25.53 31.30 -4.16
N SER A 61 -25.29 30.62 -5.29
CA SER A 61 -26.32 30.22 -6.26
C SER A 61 -27.12 28.98 -5.83
N GLY A 62 -26.83 28.38 -4.67
CA GLY A 62 -27.53 27.21 -4.13
C GLY A 62 -27.07 25.86 -4.68
N MET A 63 -26.16 25.87 -5.66
CA MET A 63 -25.56 24.69 -6.29
C MET A 63 -24.32 24.21 -5.51
N SER A 64 -23.72 23.09 -5.91
CA SER A 64 -22.42 22.67 -5.34
C SER A 64 -21.33 23.68 -5.67
N ALA A 65 -20.51 24.04 -4.68
CA ALA A 65 -19.36 24.91 -4.85
C ALA A 65 -18.44 24.44 -5.98
N TRP A 66 -18.36 23.14 -6.28
CA TRP A 66 -17.53 22.62 -7.37
C TRP A 66 -17.94 23.13 -8.77
N THR A 67 -19.19 23.57 -8.92
CA THR A 67 -19.71 24.12 -10.18
C THR A 67 -19.42 25.61 -10.37
N ASP A 68 -18.90 26.28 -9.33
CA ASP A 68 -18.61 27.71 -9.31
C ASP A 68 -17.09 27.92 -9.13
N PRO A 69 -16.35 28.28 -10.21
CA PRO A 69 -14.90 28.47 -10.14
C PRO A 69 -14.46 29.54 -9.12
N ALA A 70 -15.19 30.66 -9.06
CA ALA A 70 -14.86 31.75 -8.13
C ALA A 70 -15.05 31.30 -6.67
N GLU A 71 -16.09 30.50 -6.41
CA GLU A 71 -16.28 29.90 -5.10
C GLU A 71 -15.14 28.92 -4.76
N LEU A 72 -14.71 28.05 -5.69
CA LEU A 72 -13.61 27.09 -5.46
C LEU A 72 -12.27 27.76 -5.13
N GLU A 73 -11.92 28.83 -5.83
CA GLU A 73 -10.70 29.61 -5.62
C GLU A 73 -10.73 30.38 -4.29
N SER A 74 -11.93 30.77 -3.84
CA SER A 74 -12.08 31.50 -2.59
C SER A 74 -11.81 30.61 -1.36
N ARG A 75 -11.24 31.22 -0.31
CA ARG A 75 -11.04 30.56 0.98
C ARG A 75 -12.36 30.16 1.63
N LEU A 76 -12.44 28.91 2.09
CA LEU A 76 -13.53 28.43 2.93
C LEU A 76 -13.28 28.84 4.38
N PHE A 77 -14.03 29.84 4.84
CA PHE A 77 -14.06 30.25 6.25
C PHE A 77 -15.09 29.41 7.00
N ILE A 78 -14.67 28.77 8.09
CA ILE A 78 -15.58 28.05 9.00
C ILE A 78 -16.32 29.09 9.82
N SER A 79 -17.51 29.47 9.35
CA SER A 79 -18.36 30.47 9.98
C SER A 79 -19.81 30.31 9.52
N ASP A 80 -20.77 30.62 10.37
CA ASP A 80 -22.21 30.50 10.05
C ASP A 80 -22.64 31.33 8.83
N LYS A 81 -21.92 32.43 8.55
CA LYS A 81 -22.16 33.27 7.36
C LYS A 81 -21.75 32.58 6.06
N LYS A 82 -20.62 31.86 6.07
CA LYS A 82 -20.08 31.19 4.88
C LYS A 82 -20.61 29.76 4.73
N ILE A 83 -20.88 29.09 5.84
CA ILE A 83 -21.44 27.73 5.90
C ILE A 83 -22.76 27.79 6.70
N PRO A 84 -23.86 28.26 6.08
CA PRO A 84 -25.16 28.25 6.74
C PRO A 84 -25.62 26.84 7.09
N LYS A 85 -26.50 26.70 8.08
CA LYS A 85 -27.07 25.40 8.46
C LYS A 85 -27.69 24.70 7.25
N GLY A 86 -27.22 23.48 6.95
CA GLY A 86 -27.68 22.68 5.81
C GLY A 86 -26.99 22.99 4.47
N SER A 87 -25.91 23.78 4.48
CA SER A 87 -25.11 24.05 3.27
C SER A 87 -24.06 22.98 2.96
N LEU A 88 -23.61 22.19 3.93
CA LEU A 88 -22.73 21.05 3.69
C LEU A 88 -23.47 20.01 2.84
N LEU A 89 -22.97 19.75 1.63
CA LEU A 89 -23.52 18.78 0.71
C LEU A 89 -22.88 17.40 0.90
N GLY A 90 -21.59 17.36 1.24
CA GLY A 90 -20.89 16.13 1.56
C GLY A 90 -19.38 16.24 1.54
N LEU A 91 -18.74 15.09 1.81
CA LEU A 91 -17.30 14.92 1.78
C LEU A 91 -16.95 14.00 0.60
N ARG A 92 -16.16 14.51 -0.36
CA ARG A 92 -15.72 13.72 -1.52
C ARG A 92 -14.26 13.38 -1.39
N VAL A 93 -13.93 12.09 -1.40
CA VAL A 93 -12.54 11.65 -1.43
C VAL A 93 -12.03 11.70 -2.86
N ILE A 94 -10.86 12.28 -3.07
CA ILE A 94 -10.24 12.41 -4.39
C ILE A 94 -8.94 11.60 -4.37
N GLU A 95 -8.72 10.80 -5.42
CA GLU A 95 -7.43 10.13 -5.59
C GLU A 95 -6.34 11.15 -5.92
N PRO A 96 -5.15 11.07 -5.31
CA PRO A 96 -4.08 12.04 -5.52
C PRO A 96 -3.60 12.20 -6.96
N VAL A 97 -3.83 11.19 -7.82
CA VAL A 97 -3.45 11.25 -9.23
C VAL A 97 -4.22 12.33 -10.01
N TRP A 98 -5.40 12.72 -9.52
CA TRP A 98 -6.25 13.74 -10.15
C TRP A 98 -6.01 15.15 -9.62
N THR A 99 -5.02 15.32 -8.74
CA THR A 99 -4.75 16.58 -8.06
C THR A 99 -3.27 16.95 -8.10
N TYR A 100 -2.99 18.22 -8.35
CA TYR A 100 -1.64 18.77 -8.39
C TYR A 100 -1.57 20.04 -7.51
N PRO A 101 -0.50 20.28 -6.74
CA PRO A 101 -0.36 21.48 -5.93
C PRO A 101 -0.29 22.71 -6.84
N GLY A 102 -0.96 23.78 -6.44
CA GLY A 102 -0.74 25.08 -7.05
C GLY A 102 0.37 25.84 -6.34
N MET A 103 0.13 27.12 -6.08
CA MET A 103 1.09 27.96 -5.38
C MET A 103 1.44 27.42 -3.97
N TYR A 104 2.70 27.56 -3.58
CA TYR A 104 3.20 27.28 -2.22
C TYR A 104 4.35 28.23 -1.87
N ASN A 105 4.54 28.49 -0.58
CA ASN A 105 5.64 29.32 -0.09
C ASN A 105 6.95 28.52 -0.05
N ALA A 106 8.01 29.04 -0.66
CA ALA A 106 9.36 28.48 -0.62
C ALA A 106 10.43 29.50 -0.16
N ASP A 107 10.01 30.67 0.33
CA ASP A 107 10.88 31.82 0.58
C ASP A 107 11.50 31.79 1.98
N ASN A 108 10.71 31.47 3.01
CA ASN A 108 11.15 31.53 4.40
C ASN A 108 10.77 30.27 5.20
N PRO A 109 11.73 29.45 5.65
CA PRO A 109 11.46 28.24 6.43
C PRO A 109 10.85 28.51 7.82
N LEU A 110 10.88 29.75 8.31
CA LEU A 110 10.24 30.14 9.57
C LEU A 110 8.75 30.48 9.42
N SER A 111 8.24 30.54 8.19
CA SER A 111 6.83 30.83 7.93
C SER A 111 5.95 29.59 8.15
N ASP A 112 4.73 29.81 8.65
CA ASP A 112 3.78 28.73 8.94
C ASP A 112 3.32 27.97 7.68
N ASP A 113 3.43 28.59 6.50
CA ASP A 113 3.03 28.04 5.21
C ASP A 113 4.20 27.56 4.34
N PHE A 114 5.43 27.53 4.89
CA PHE A 114 6.60 27.00 4.18
C PHE A 114 6.36 25.58 3.66
N TYR A 115 6.53 25.39 2.35
CA TYR A 115 6.27 24.14 1.63
C TYR A 115 4.89 23.54 1.95
N ARG A 116 3.87 24.40 2.01
CA ARG A 116 2.45 24.03 2.08
C ARG A 116 1.68 24.69 0.92
N PRO A 117 1.00 23.90 0.07
CA PRO A 117 0.18 24.45 -1.00
C PRO A 117 -0.96 25.32 -0.46
N SER A 118 -1.14 26.51 -1.02
CA SER A 118 -2.28 27.39 -0.75
C SER A 118 -3.52 26.97 -1.55
N GLU A 119 -3.31 26.29 -2.68
CA GLU A 119 -4.32 25.81 -3.60
C GLU A 119 -3.92 24.47 -4.26
N TRP A 120 -4.91 23.82 -4.86
CA TRP A 120 -4.78 22.55 -5.57
C TRP A 120 -5.50 22.66 -6.92
N TYR A 121 -4.85 22.19 -7.98
CA TYR A 121 -5.50 21.95 -9.26
C TYR A 121 -6.18 20.58 -9.23
N VAL A 122 -7.50 20.55 -9.34
CA VAL A 122 -8.32 19.33 -9.42
C VAL A 122 -8.87 19.24 -10.83
N MET A 123 -8.27 18.39 -11.68
CA MET A 123 -8.66 18.25 -13.10
C MET A 123 -8.76 19.60 -13.84
N GLY A 124 -7.81 20.50 -13.63
CA GLY A 124 -7.75 21.82 -14.26
C GLY A 124 -8.57 22.92 -13.57
N LYS A 125 -9.34 22.61 -12.51
CA LYS A 125 -9.98 23.62 -11.67
C LYS A 125 -9.11 23.96 -10.46
N THR A 126 -8.91 25.25 -10.20
CA THR A 126 -8.20 25.73 -9.01
C THR A 126 -9.12 25.64 -7.79
N VAL A 127 -8.64 24.99 -6.73
CA VAL A 127 -9.37 24.80 -5.47
C VAL A 127 -8.49 25.27 -4.32
N HIS A 128 -8.97 26.21 -3.52
CA HIS A 128 -8.22 26.67 -2.36
C HIS A 128 -8.01 25.51 -1.36
N ALA A 129 -6.80 25.37 -0.81
CA ALA A 129 -6.43 24.34 0.17
C ALA A 129 -7.34 24.28 1.41
N SER A 130 -8.01 25.38 1.77
CA SER A 130 -8.99 25.41 2.87
C SER A 130 -10.22 24.54 2.62
N ARG A 131 -10.55 24.23 1.37
CA ARG A 131 -11.64 23.32 0.95
C ARG A 131 -11.21 21.86 0.90
N MET A 132 -9.92 21.60 1.07
CA MET A 132 -9.33 20.28 1.07
C MET A 132 -8.93 19.87 2.48
N ILE A 133 -8.94 18.58 2.73
CA ILE A 133 -8.39 17.95 3.92
C ILE A 133 -7.37 16.94 3.42
N ASP A 134 -6.09 17.24 3.66
CA ASP A 134 -4.99 16.38 3.25
C ASP A 134 -4.61 15.43 4.40
N LEU A 135 -4.55 14.14 4.10
CA LEU A 135 -4.09 13.09 4.99
C LEU A 135 -2.77 12.56 4.45
N ILE A 136 -1.69 12.80 5.18
CA ILE A 136 -0.34 12.33 4.83
C ILE A 136 0.25 11.68 6.06
N SER A 137 0.38 10.35 6.04
CA SER A 137 0.89 9.59 7.18
C SER A 137 2.41 9.51 7.21
N ARG A 138 3.08 9.54 6.05
CA ARG A 138 4.54 9.42 5.88
C ARG A 138 5.11 10.62 5.11
N PRO A 139 5.08 11.83 5.69
CA PRO A 139 5.57 13.02 4.98
C PRO A 139 7.07 12.90 4.68
N VAL A 140 7.46 13.33 3.49
CA VAL A 140 8.87 13.45 3.09
C VAL A 140 9.45 14.79 3.55
N PRO A 141 10.79 14.94 3.67
CA PRO A 141 11.44 16.23 3.91
C PRO A 141 11.01 17.28 2.89
N ASP A 142 11.03 18.56 3.28
CA ASP A 142 10.52 19.67 2.45
C ASP A 142 11.09 19.68 1.03
N MET A 143 12.41 19.45 0.91
CA MET A 143 13.12 19.35 -0.37
C MET A 143 12.52 18.30 -1.32
N LEU A 144 11.97 17.21 -0.80
CA LEU A 144 11.40 16.12 -1.61
C LEU A 144 9.90 16.29 -1.86
N LYS A 145 9.20 17.17 -1.13
CA LYS A 145 7.74 17.33 -1.30
C LYS A 145 7.32 17.57 -2.75
N PRO A 146 7.98 18.45 -3.55
CA PRO A 146 7.58 18.64 -4.94
C PRO A 146 7.66 17.35 -5.78
N ALA A 147 8.70 16.52 -5.56
CA ALA A 147 8.86 15.24 -6.26
C ALA A 147 7.79 14.21 -5.90
N TYR A 148 7.20 14.32 -4.71
CA TYR A 148 6.09 13.50 -4.23
C TYR A 148 4.73 14.19 -4.39
N ASN A 149 4.64 15.22 -5.23
CA ASN A 149 3.41 15.97 -5.45
C ASN A 149 2.82 16.57 -4.16
N PHE A 150 3.66 16.90 -3.17
CA PHE A 150 3.32 17.29 -1.80
C PHE A 150 2.55 16.23 -1.00
N GLY A 151 2.65 14.97 -1.41
CA GLY A 151 2.30 13.82 -0.61
C GLY A 151 3.45 13.33 0.27
N GLY A 152 3.34 12.08 0.68
CA GLY A 152 4.33 11.32 1.42
C GLY A 152 4.80 10.08 0.68
N LEU A 153 5.63 9.29 1.35
CA LEU A 153 6.08 8.00 0.84
C LEU A 153 4.95 6.96 0.95
N SER A 154 4.53 6.39 -0.17
CA SER A 154 3.44 5.41 -0.20
C SER A 154 3.89 4.07 0.39
N LEU A 155 2.95 3.31 0.98
CA LEU A 155 3.24 1.96 1.47
C LEU A 155 3.58 1.02 0.31
N VAL A 156 2.97 1.23 -0.86
CA VAL A 156 3.24 0.43 -2.06
C VAL A 156 4.70 0.60 -2.49
N GLN A 157 5.21 1.83 -2.50
CA GLN A 157 6.60 2.11 -2.86
C GLN A 157 7.59 1.52 -1.86
N ILE A 158 7.25 1.53 -0.56
CA ILE A 158 8.10 0.87 0.46
C ILE A 158 8.05 -0.65 0.32
N ALA A 159 6.88 -1.21 -0.04
CA ALA A 159 6.65 -2.65 -0.14
C ALA A 159 7.27 -3.29 -1.39
N GLU A 160 7.35 -2.55 -2.49
CA GLU A 160 7.83 -3.02 -3.79
C GLU A 160 9.14 -3.86 -3.73
N PRO A 161 10.25 -3.40 -3.12
CA PRO A 161 11.49 -4.18 -3.09
C PRO A 161 11.35 -5.52 -2.36
N TYR A 162 10.50 -5.58 -1.32
CA TYR A 162 10.25 -6.80 -0.55
C TYR A 162 9.40 -7.80 -1.34
N VAL A 163 8.36 -7.32 -2.01
CA VAL A 163 7.52 -8.12 -2.91
C VAL A 163 8.36 -8.69 -4.06
N ASN A 164 9.19 -7.85 -4.68
CA ASN A 164 10.08 -8.27 -5.77
C ASN A 164 11.09 -9.33 -5.31
N ASN A 165 11.64 -9.20 -4.10
CA ASN A 165 12.53 -10.22 -3.54
C ASN A 165 11.80 -11.55 -3.35
N TRP A 166 10.61 -11.52 -2.73
CA TRP A 166 9.81 -12.73 -2.53
C TRP A 166 9.42 -13.41 -3.85
N LEU A 167 8.98 -12.65 -4.86
CA LEU A 167 8.66 -13.18 -6.18
C LEU A 167 9.87 -13.89 -6.81
N ARG A 168 11.06 -13.27 -6.77
CA ARG A 168 12.29 -13.88 -7.28
C ARG A 168 12.64 -15.18 -6.56
N THR A 169 12.54 -15.20 -5.23
CA THR A 169 12.81 -16.41 -4.44
C THR A 169 11.82 -17.51 -4.79
N ARG A 170 10.51 -17.20 -4.84
CA ARG A 170 9.45 -18.14 -5.20
C ARG A 170 9.69 -18.75 -6.58
N ASP A 171 9.98 -17.92 -7.57
CA ASP A 171 10.20 -18.36 -8.94
C ASP A 171 11.46 -19.25 -9.04
N SER A 172 12.54 -18.87 -8.35
CA SER A 172 13.78 -19.68 -8.29
C SER A 172 13.57 -21.05 -7.63
N VAL A 173 12.74 -21.12 -6.57
CA VAL A 173 12.35 -22.39 -5.94
C VAL A 173 11.52 -23.24 -6.90
N GLY A 174 10.58 -22.62 -7.63
CA GLY A 174 9.80 -23.29 -8.68
C GLY A 174 10.68 -23.89 -9.79
N ASP A 175 11.66 -23.13 -10.28
CA ASP A 175 12.61 -23.59 -11.29
C ASP A 175 13.50 -24.74 -10.78
N MET A 176 13.87 -24.71 -9.49
CA MET A 176 14.63 -25.80 -8.87
C MET A 176 13.81 -27.09 -8.76
N LEU A 177 12.49 -27.03 -8.60
CA LEU A 177 11.64 -28.23 -8.63
C LEU A 177 11.69 -28.94 -10.00
N HIS A 178 11.79 -28.18 -11.10
CA HIS A 178 11.98 -28.75 -12.44
C HIS A 178 13.39 -29.32 -12.67
N SER A 179 14.38 -28.80 -11.93
CA SER A 179 15.79 -29.20 -12.05
C SER A 179 16.26 -30.12 -10.91
N PHE A 180 15.35 -30.61 -10.06
CA PHE A 180 15.68 -31.38 -8.86
C PHE A 180 16.55 -32.59 -9.16
N SER A 181 16.27 -33.26 -10.28
CA SER A 181 17.05 -34.38 -10.79
C SER A 181 17.45 -34.09 -12.22
N LEU A 182 18.68 -33.59 -12.40
CA LEU A 182 19.29 -33.47 -13.72
C LEU A 182 19.99 -34.78 -14.06
N ASN A 183 19.47 -35.45 -15.08
CA ASN A 183 20.04 -36.66 -15.63
C ASN A 183 20.66 -36.39 -17.01
N GLY A 184 21.80 -37.03 -17.27
CA GLY A 184 22.53 -36.89 -18.52
C GLY A 184 23.39 -38.11 -18.83
N ILE A 185 23.94 -38.11 -20.03
CA ILE A 185 24.85 -39.15 -20.50
C ILE A 185 26.17 -38.48 -20.89
N MET A 186 27.28 -39.00 -20.39
CA MET A 186 28.62 -38.67 -20.87
C MET A 186 28.95 -39.57 -22.06
N THR A 187 29.47 -38.98 -23.13
CA THR A 187 29.90 -39.70 -24.34
C THR A 187 31.08 -38.98 -25.00
N ASP A 188 31.72 -39.61 -25.97
CA ASP A 188 32.83 -39.03 -26.71
C ASP A 188 32.34 -37.93 -27.68
N LEU A 189 32.79 -36.69 -27.46
CA LEU A 189 32.47 -35.53 -28.30
C LEU A 189 33.60 -35.14 -29.27
N SER A 190 34.66 -35.96 -29.39
CA SER A 190 35.87 -35.65 -30.16
C SER A 190 35.59 -35.26 -31.61
N GLN A 191 34.66 -35.94 -32.29
CA GLN A 191 34.26 -35.63 -33.68
C GLN A 191 33.40 -34.36 -33.76
N VAL A 192 32.48 -34.17 -32.81
CA VAL A 192 31.56 -33.02 -32.78
C VAL A 192 32.33 -31.72 -32.55
N LEU A 193 33.29 -31.71 -31.62
CA LEU A 193 34.10 -30.54 -31.29
C LEU A 193 35.08 -30.14 -32.40
N GLN A 194 35.40 -31.05 -33.33
CA GLN A 194 36.19 -30.76 -34.54
C GLN A 194 35.35 -30.11 -35.66
N GLY A 195 34.10 -29.76 -35.40
CA GLY A 195 33.19 -29.16 -36.38
C GLY A 195 32.68 -30.15 -37.44
N LYS A 196 32.93 -31.45 -37.28
CA LYS A 196 32.39 -32.48 -38.16
C LYS A 196 30.95 -32.77 -37.73
N LYS A 197 30.04 -32.78 -38.70
CA LYS A 197 28.64 -33.17 -38.48
C LYS A 197 28.60 -34.66 -38.13
N ASP A 198 28.26 -34.98 -36.88
CA ASP A 198 28.00 -36.35 -36.45
C ASP A 198 26.47 -36.61 -36.36
N PRO A 199 25.87 -37.31 -37.34
CA PRO A 199 24.44 -37.63 -37.31
C PRO A 199 24.04 -38.55 -36.15
N ASN A 200 24.99 -39.32 -35.60
CA ASN A 200 24.71 -40.28 -34.54
C ASN A 200 24.55 -39.57 -33.20
N TYR A 201 25.33 -38.52 -32.93
CA TYR A 201 25.16 -37.66 -31.76
C TYR A 201 23.74 -37.07 -31.69
N ALA A 202 23.25 -36.48 -32.79
CA ALA A 202 21.92 -35.88 -32.84
C ALA A 202 20.80 -36.92 -32.64
N LYS A 203 20.90 -38.08 -33.28
CA LYS A 203 19.95 -39.19 -33.08
C LYS A 203 19.97 -39.72 -31.65
N ARG A 204 21.15 -39.76 -31.03
CA ARG A 204 21.31 -40.24 -29.65
C ARG A 204 20.70 -39.28 -28.64
N ALA A 205 20.87 -37.98 -28.83
CA ALA A 205 20.25 -36.94 -28.01
C ALA A 205 18.71 -36.96 -28.14
N ASP A 206 18.18 -37.15 -29.35
CA ASP A 206 16.72 -37.31 -29.55
C ASP A 206 16.18 -38.56 -28.86
N LEU A 207 16.88 -39.70 -28.99
CA LEU A 207 16.52 -40.93 -28.29
C LEU A 207 16.52 -40.72 -26.77
N PHE A 208 17.55 -40.07 -26.21
CA PHE A 208 17.61 -39.76 -24.79
C PHE A 208 16.43 -38.90 -24.34
N ASN A 209 16.12 -37.81 -25.04
CA ASN A 209 15.00 -36.93 -24.69
C ASN A 209 13.65 -37.64 -24.73
N ARG A 210 13.47 -38.63 -25.62
CA ARG A 210 12.23 -39.42 -25.75
C ARG A 210 12.12 -40.52 -24.71
N THR A 211 13.22 -41.10 -24.24
CA THR A 211 13.21 -42.27 -23.35
C THR A 211 13.59 -41.98 -21.91
N ARG A 212 14.04 -40.76 -21.58
CA ARG A 212 14.49 -40.40 -20.22
C ARG A 212 13.39 -40.24 -19.17
N ASP A 213 12.14 -40.06 -19.60
CA ASP A 213 11.00 -39.88 -18.70
C ASP A 213 10.48 -41.23 -18.18
N ASN A 214 9.70 -41.22 -17.09
CA ASN A 214 9.19 -42.42 -16.40
C ASN A 214 8.28 -43.32 -17.25
N ARG A 215 7.94 -42.89 -18.47
CA ARG A 215 7.15 -43.65 -19.45
C ARG A 215 8.01 -44.37 -20.50
N GLY A 216 9.32 -44.14 -20.51
CA GLY A 216 10.28 -44.77 -21.42
C GLY A 216 11.26 -45.70 -20.69
N LEU A 217 12.03 -46.45 -21.47
CA LEU A 217 13.17 -47.23 -20.97
C LEU A 217 14.47 -46.63 -21.51
N LEU A 218 15.30 -46.10 -20.61
CA LEU A 218 16.63 -45.61 -20.96
C LEU A 218 17.61 -46.78 -21.10
N ILE A 219 18.14 -46.97 -22.30
CA ILE A 219 19.20 -47.95 -22.61
C ILE A 219 20.48 -47.21 -22.97
N LEU A 220 21.61 -47.69 -22.47
CA LEU A 220 22.94 -47.08 -22.62
C LEU A 220 23.94 -48.11 -23.13
N ASP A 221 24.92 -47.65 -23.91
CA ASP A 221 26.07 -48.48 -24.27
C ASP A 221 27.01 -48.63 -23.06
N LYS A 222 27.21 -49.86 -22.59
CA LYS A 222 28.01 -50.17 -21.40
C LYS A 222 29.46 -49.69 -21.48
N THR A 223 30.01 -49.52 -22.68
CA THR A 223 31.42 -49.21 -22.93
C THR A 223 31.69 -47.77 -23.34
N LYS A 224 30.72 -47.12 -23.99
CA LYS A 224 30.90 -45.79 -24.60
C LYS A 224 30.08 -44.69 -23.93
N GLU A 225 29.17 -45.05 -23.04
CA GLU A 225 28.27 -44.12 -22.38
C GLU A 225 28.25 -44.33 -20.87
N GLU A 226 28.30 -43.22 -20.14
CA GLU A 226 28.16 -43.21 -18.69
C GLU A 226 26.97 -42.34 -18.29
N PHE A 227 26.07 -42.89 -17.46
CA PHE A 227 24.96 -42.12 -16.89
C PHE A 227 25.40 -41.37 -15.67
N PHE A 228 24.98 -40.12 -15.57
CA PHE A 228 25.07 -39.38 -14.32
C PHE A 228 23.71 -38.78 -13.96
N GLN A 229 23.52 -38.64 -12.66
CA GLN A 229 22.38 -37.93 -12.09
C GLN A 229 22.92 -37.01 -11.00
N PHE A 230 22.72 -35.71 -11.19
CA PHE A 230 22.94 -34.73 -10.14
C PHE A 230 21.60 -34.42 -9.49
N ASN A 231 21.50 -34.73 -8.20
CA ASN A 231 20.37 -34.35 -7.38
C ASN A 231 20.70 -33.05 -6.66
N THR A 232 19.95 -32.00 -6.96
CA THR A 232 20.11 -30.72 -6.26
C THR A 232 19.41 -30.81 -4.90
N PRO A 233 20.11 -30.52 -3.78
CA PRO A 233 19.50 -30.58 -2.47
C PRO A 233 18.41 -29.50 -2.35
N LEU A 234 17.17 -29.92 -2.05
CA LEU A 234 16.03 -29.01 -1.83
C LEU A 234 15.87 -28.59 -0.36
N ASN A 235 16.77 -29.06 0.52
CA ASN A 235 16.68 -28.80 1.94
C ASN A 235 16.84 -27.31 2.25
N GLY A 236 15.91 -26.75 3.03
CA GLY A 236 15.96 -25.36 3.50
C GLY A 236 15.39 -24.32 2.52
N LEU A 237 14.94 -24.72 1.33
CA LEU A 237 14.28 -23.81 0.38
C LEU A 237 12.96 -23.26 0.94
N ASP A 238 12.23 -24.08 1.68
CA ASP A 238 11.02 -23.70 2.42
C ASP A 238 11.30 -22.59 3.43
N THR A 239 12.42 -22.69 4.15
CA THR A 239 12.85 -21.69 5.13
C THR A 239 13.20 -20.37 4.44
N LEU A 240 13.93 -20.42 3.32
CA LEU A 240 14.28 -19.24 2.54
C LEU A 240 13.03 -18.53 1.99
N GLN A 241 12.09 -19.30 1.45
CA GLN A 241 10.83 -18.77 0.93
C GLN A 241 9.97 -18.16 2.04
N ALA A 242 9.91 -18.79 3.21
CA ALA A 242 9.20 -18.28 4.38
C ALA A 242 9.82 -16.96 4.89
N GLN A 243 11.14 -16.89 5.03
CA GLN A 243 11.84 -15.66 5.44
C GLN A 243 11.63 -14.52 4.44
N ALA A 244 11.69 -14.80 3.14
CA ALA A 244 11.42 -13.80 2.11
C ALA A 244 9.98 -13.25 2.22
N GLN A 245 9.01 -14.10 2.57
CA GLN A 245 7.62 -13.69 2.82
C GLN A 245 7.50 -12.86 4.12
N GLU A 246 8.20 -13.26 5.19
CA GLU A 246 8.18 -12.53 6.47
C GLU A 246 8.68 -11.09 6.34
N HIS A 247 9.69 -10.86 5.51
CA HIS A 247 10.21 -9.51 5.27
C HIS A 247 9.15 -8.54 4.73
N MET A 248 8.12 -9.03 4.02
CA MET A 248 7.01 -8.19 3.55
C MET A 248 6.19 -7.61 4.72
N PHE A 249 6.14 -8.29 5.86
CA PHE A 249 5.37 -7.85 7.02
C PHE A 249 6.00 -6.62 7.70
N PHE A 250 7.32 -6.48 7.61
CA PHE A 250 8.06 -5.37 8.22
C PHE A 250 7.64 -4.00 7.71
N VAL A 251 7.24 -3.90 6.44
CA VAL A 251 6.83 -2.65 5.81
C VAL A 251 5.56 -2.08 6.43
N SER A 252 4.61 -2.96 6.74
CA SER A 252 3.32 -2.58 7.32
C SER A 252 3.31 -2.65 8.85
N ALA A 253 4.37 -3.22 9.45
CA ALA A 253 4.45 -3.59 10.86
C ALA A 253 3.23 -4.39 11.34
N ILE A 254 2.59 -5.14 10.43
CA ILE A 254 1.47 -6.02 10.76
C ILE A 254 2.05 -7.36 11.24
N PRO A 255 1.67 -7.86 12.43
CA PRO A 255 2.10 -9.17 12.89
C PRO A 255 1.70 -10.29 11.91
N SER A 256 2.56 -11.31 11.77
CA SER A 256 2.36 -12.44 10.84
C SER A 256 1.01 -13.15 11.04
N VAL A 257 0.57 -13.30 12.29
CA VAL A 257 -0.74 -13.86 12.64
C VAL A 257 -1.92 -13.03 12.10
N LYS A 258 -1.77 -11.71 11.97
CA LYS A 258 -2.80 -10.83 11.40
C LYS A 258 -2.71 -10.71 9.89
N PHE A 259 -1.51 -10.80 9.33
CA PHE A 259 -1.29 -10.67 7.90
C PHE A 259 -1.57 -11.97 7.14
N ALA A 260 -0.97 -13.08 7.58
CA ALA A 260 -0.97 -14.37 6.88
C ALA A 260 -1.72 -15.48 7.64
N GLY A 261 -2.22 -15.20 8.85
CA GLY A 261 -2.88 -16.22 9.67
C GLY A 261 -1.92 -17.28 10.23
N LEU A 262 -0.61 -16.98 10.24
CA LEU A 262 0.41 -17.90 10.73
C LEU A 262 0.40 -17.92 12.26
N SER A 263 0.25 -19.11 12.82
CA SER A 263 0.41 -19.34 14.26
C SER A 263 1.89 -19.37 14.62
N PRO A 264 2.29 -18.78 15.75
CA PRO A 264 3.68 -18.81 16.17
C PRO A 264 4.10 -20.26 16.54
N THR A 265 5.29 -20.67 16.11
CA THR A 265 5.81 -22.03 16.31
C THR A 265 6.69 -22.11 17.56
N GLY A 266 6.43 -23.07 18.44
CA GLY A 266 7.24 -23.33 19.65
C GLY A 266 6.39 -23.62 20.88
N LEU A 267 6.97 -24.34 21.85
CA LEU A 267 6.34 -24.56 23.16
C LEU A 267 6.17 -23.20 23.86
N ASN A 268 4.92 -22.84 24.22
CA ASN A 268 4.51 -21.56 24.83
C ASN A 268 4.53 -20.31 23.91
N ALA A 269 4.54 -20.48 22.58
CA ALA A 269 4.52 -19.33 21.67
C ALA A 269 3.15 -18.60 21.71
N SER A 270 3.15 -17.28 21.96
CA SER A 270 1.94 -16.44 22.04
C SER A 270 2.12 -15.15 21.24
N SER A 271 1.11 -14.77 20.45
CA SER A 271 1.10 -13.52 19.67
C SER A 271 0.45 -12.34 20.41
N GLU A 272 0.05 -12.48 21.67
CA GLU A 272 -0.68 -11.41 22.38
C GLU A 272 0.11 -10.11 22.52
N GLY A 273 1.41 -10.21 22.80
CA GLY A 273 2.30 -9.06 22.92
C GLY A 273 2.41 -8.28 21.61
N GLU A 274 2.65 -8.99 20.50
CA GLU A 274 2.72 -8.40 19.15
C GLU A 274 1.41 -7.74 18.74
N ILE A 275 0.27 -8.39 19.02
CA ILE A 275 -1.05 -7.85 18.73
C ILE A 275 -1.31 -6.56 19.53
N ARG A 276 -0.86 -6.50 20.79
CA ARG A 276 -0.98 -5.30 21.62
C ARG A 276 -0.16 -4.15 21.06
N VAL A 277 1.13 -4.38 20.80
CA VAL A 277 2.03 -3.37 20.22
C VAL A 277 1.47 -2.86 18.89
N PHE A 278 0.99 -3.77 18.04
CA PHE A 278 0.34 -3.41 16.78
C PHE A 278 -0.86 -2.48 16.98
N TYR A 279 -1.77 -2.79 17.91
CA TYR A 279 -2.93 -1.93 18.18
C TYR A 279 -2.54 -0.57 18.77
N ASP A 280 -1.53 -0.52 19.63
CA ASP A 280 -1.02 0.73 20.20
C ASP A 280 -0.40 1.62 19.11
N THR A 281 0.40 1.04 18.21
CA THR A 281 0.94 1.75 17.03
C THR A 281 -0.17 2.28 16.14
N ILE A 282 -1.20 1.47 15.84
CA ILE A 282 -2.35 1.91 15.03
C ILE A 282 -3.12 3.03 15.72
N ALA A 283 -3.30 2.99 17.04
CA ALA A 283 -3.98 4.03 17.80
C ALA A 283 -3.19 5.35 17.81
N ALA A 284 -1.87 5.29 17.97
CA ALA A 284 -0.99 6.45 17.89
C ALA A 284 -1.02 7.08 16.49
N LEU A 285 -0.91 6.26 15.43
CA LEU A 285 -1.00 6.71 14.04
C LEU A 285 -2.36 7.35 13.72
N ALA A 286 -3.45 6.71 14.13
CA ALA A 286 -4.80 7.25 13.94
C ALA A 286 -4.98 8.60 14.66
N THR A 287 -4.44 8.73 15.87
CA THR A 287 -4.48 9.99 16.62
C THR A 287 -3.70 11.09 15.92
N ARG A 288 -2.47 10.80 15.47
CA ARG A 288 -1.63 11.78 14.76
C ARG A 288 -2.26 12.22 13.44
N LEU A 289 -2.77 11.28 12.65
CA LEU A 289 -3.26 11.53 11.29
C LEU A 289 -4.67 12.11 11.27
N LEU A 290 -5.60 11.57 12.08
CA LEU A 290 -7.02 11.87 11.94
C LEU A 290 -7.51 12.99 12.86
N LYS A 291 -6.81 13.30 13.97
CA LYS A 291 -7.30 14.25 14.98
C LYS A 291 -7.58 15.66 14.42
N LYS A 292 -6.64 16.24 13.67
CA LYS A 292 -6.79 17.59 13.08
C LYS A 292 -7.85 17.59 11.96
N PRO A 293 -7.78 16.69 10.96
CA PRO A 293 -8.84 16.51 9.96
C PRO A 293 -10.25 16.32 10.55
N LEU A 294 -10.43 15.44 11.53
CA LEU A 294 -11.74 15.19 12.15
C LEU A 294 -12.26 16.42 12.90
N LYS A 295 -11.38 17.15 13.60
CA LYS A 295 -11.77 18.40 14.23
C LYS A 295 -12.30 19.40 13.20
N LYS A 296 -11.60 19.57 12.07
CA LYS A 296 -12.04 20.44 10.98
C LYS A 296 -13.44 20.06 10.45
N VAL A 297 -13.74 18.77 10.32
CA VAL A 297 -15.07 18.29 9.92
C VAL A 297 -16.12 18.54 11.00
N LEU A 298 -15.78 18.39 12.29
CA LEU A 298 -16.70 18.66 13.40
C LEU A 298 -17.00 20.15 13.61
N ASP A 299 -16.06 21.02 13.21
CA ASP A 299 -16.22 22.47 13.28
C ASP A 299 -17.13 23.03 12.16
N ILE A 300 -17.38 22.24 11.10
CA ILE A 300 -18.25 22.55 9.94
C ILE A 300 -19.69 22.10 10.23
#